data_AF-A0A660N8I0-F1
#
_entry.id   AF-A0A660N8I0-F1
#
_cell.length_a   1.000
_cell.length_b   1.000
_cell.length_c   1.000
_cell.angle_alpha   90.00
_cell.angle_beta   90.00
_cell.angle_gamma   90.00
#
_symmetry.space_group_name_H-M   'P 1'
#
loop_
_entity.id
_entity.type
_entity.pdbx_description
1 polymer ?
#
loop_
_entity_poly.entity_id
_entity_poly.type
_entity_poly.pdbx_seq_one_letter_code
_entity_poly.pdbx_strand_id
1 'polypeptide(L)'
;MKTVQEIRFENFELLIKEAGTIAELARKTGYDKPAYLYQLRAQVVKPNGKALQLGRRVALRLEQGMNKPAGWMDIDHASEPALAAVAVSGSLKSTGNRVGVALTSPESAVYGAAVIRALLSAGKQVCLAFNDAAERAFAQTGIALDDAAAVRKHFYATEAQLSFADEHLSPFALNAVVVPAARGGSLALIANGATQSPAARMAELALATKRPVVIAPCEAVLSAAQLHNLQTLSAQGAVILPVSAAASAEQAEFLTTCVLAQLGLQ
;
A
#
# COMPACT_ATOMS: atom_id res chain seq x y z
N MET A 1 -1.25 -18.31 29.99
CA MET A 1 -0.03 -17.95 29.23
C MET A 1 0.27 -19.11 28.31
N LYS A 2 0.24 -18.91 26.99
CA LYS A 2 0.59 -19.95 26.03
C LYS A 2 2.08 -20.27 26.13
N THR A 3 2.46 -21.52 25.93
CA THR A 3 3.87 -21.89 25.83
C THR A 3 4.45 -21.39 24.49
N VAL A 4 5.77 -21.16 24.43
CA VAL A 4 6.45 -20.78 23.17
C VAL A 4 6.22 -21.81 22.06
N GLN A 5 6.05 -23.08 22.42
CA GLN A 5 5.73 -24.13 21.45
C GLN A 5 4.29 -24.02 20.93
N GLU A 6 3.31 -23.73 21.78
CA GLU A 6 1.93 -23.46 21.35
C GLU A 6 1.87 -22.27 20.40
N ILE A 7 2.53 -21.17 20.75
CA ILE A 7 2.62 -19.96 19.91
C ILE A 7 3.20 -20.29 18.54
N ARG A 8 4.33 -21.02 18.51
CA ARG A 8 4.96 -21.47 17.26
C ARG A 8 4.07 -22.32 16.39
N PHE A 9 3.24 -23.18 16.98
CA PHE A 9 2.31 -24.04 16.24
C PHE A 9 1.15 -23.24 15.63
N GLU A 10 0.58 -22.31 16.40
CA GLU A 10 -0.45 -21.41 15.89
C GLU A 10 0.08 -20.54 14.75
N ASN A 11 1.27 -19.97 14.92
CA ASN A 11 1.94 -19.18 13.89
C ASN A 11 2.31 -20.01 12.66
N PHE A 12 2.67 -21.27 12.84
CA PHE A 12 2.92 -22.19 11.73
C PHE A 12 1.66 -22.42 10.89
N GLU A 13 0.49 -22.58 11.51
CA GLU A 13 -0.78 -22.68 10.77
C GLU A 13 -1.12 -21.37 10.03
N LEU A 14 -0.77 -20.20 10.59
CA LEU A 14 -0.90 -18.93 9.88
C LEU A 14 -0.04 -18.89 8.62
N LEU A 15 1.23 -19.31 8.71
CA LEU A 15 2.12 -19.37 7.54
C LEU A 15 1.65 -20.38 6.49
N ILE A 16 1.05 -21.51 6.90
CA ILE A 16 0.45 -22.46 5.96
C ILE A 16 -0.72 -21.81 5.21
N LYS A 17 -1.60 -21.09 5.91
CA LYS A 17 -2.72 -20.37 5.28
C LYS A 17 -2.22 -19.32 4.30
N GLU A 18 -1.20 -18.55 4.67
CA GLU A 18 -0.58 -17.53 3.82
C GLU A 18 0.14 -18.12 2.59
N ALA A 19 0.78 -19.27 2.74
CA ALA A 19 1.40 -20.00 1.64
C ALA A 19 0.38 -20.80 0.79
N GLY A 20 -0.85 -20.97 1.26
CA GLY A 20 -1.91 -21.76 0.62
C GLY A 20 -1.78 -23.28 0.85
N THR A 21 -0.57 -23.85 0.79
CA THR A 21 -0.32 -25.27 1.09
C THR A 21 1.02 -25.48 1.80
N ILE A 22 1.19 -26.62 2.48
CA ILE A 22 2.47 -26.99 3.12
C ILE A 22 3.59 -27.19 2.10
N ALA A 23 3.26 -27.76 0.92
CA ALA A 23 4.21 -27.93 -0.16
C ALA A 23 4.73 -26.58 -0.67
N GLU A 24 3.84 -25.61 -0.81
CA GLU A 24 4.18 -24.26 -1.23
C GLU A 24 4.96 -23.50 -0.16
N LEU A 25 4.62 -23.69 1.13
CA LEU A 25 5.39 -23.17 2.25
C LEU A 25 6.82 -23.74 2.25
N ALA A 26 6.98 -25.04 2.04
CA ALA A 26 8.30 -25.68 1.95
C ALA A 26 9.13 -25.12 0.79
N ARG A 27 8.49 -24.91 -0.37
CA ARG A 27 9.11 -24.34 -1.57
C ARG A 27 9.59 -22.91 -1.34
N LYS A 28 8.73 -22.04 -0.81
CA LYS A 28 9.06 -20.63 -0.49
C LYS A 28 10.15 -20.51 0.56
N THR A 29 10.20 -21.43 1.52
CA THR A 29 11.17 -21.42 2.62
C THR A 29 12.48 -22.14 2.33
N GLY A 30 12.66 -22.65 1.10
CA GLY A 30 13.85 -23.42 0.74
C GLY A 30 14.06 -24.63 1.66
N TYR A 31 12.97 -25.23 2.13
CA TYR A 31 13.01 -26.34 3.08
C TYR A 31 12.99 -27.69 2.35
N ASP A 32 14.16 -28.31 2.21
CA ASP A 32 14.37 -29.53 1.42
C ASP A 32 13.60 -30.78 1.91
N LYS A 33 12.99 -30.73 3.11
CA LYS A 33 12.29 -31.87 3.74
C LYS A 33 10.83 -31.57 4.04
N PRO A 34 9.95 -31.46 3.02
CA PRO A 34 8.53 -31.12 3.22
C PRO A 34 7.79 -32.10 4.13
N ALA A 35 8.18 -33.39 4.13
CA ALA A 35 7.61 -34.42 5.00
C ALA A 35 7.66 -34.06 6.50
N TYR A 36 8.69 -33.32 6.94
CA TYR A 36 8.81 -32.88 8.32
C TYR A 36 7.73 -31.84 8.69
N LEU A 37 7.35 -30.95 7.77
CA LEU A 37 6.29 -29.96 7.99
C LEU A 37 4.92 -30.63 8.07
N TYR A 38 4.68 -31.68 7.28
CA TYR A 38 3.47 -32.51 7.40
C TYR A 38 3.41 -33.25 8.75
N GLN A 39 4.52 -33.82 9.22
CA GLN A 39 4.61 -34.48 10.52
C GLN A 39 4.41 -33.50 11.69
N LEU A 40 4.91 -32.27 11.57
CA LEU A 40 4.68 -31.20 12.53
C LEU A 40 3.20 -30.85 12.62
N ARG A 41 2.55 -30.64 11.47
CA ARG A 41 1.12 -30.33 11.42
C ARG A 41 0.25 -31.43 12.02
N ALA A 42 0.61 -32.69 11.74
CA ALA A 42 -0.08 -33.86 12.29
C ALA A 42 0.24 -34.12 13.77
N GLN A 43 1.08 -33.28 14.40
CA GLN A 43 1.50 -33.40 15.80
C GLN A 43 1.99 -34.80 16.18
N VAL A 44 2.75 -35.43 15.28
CA VAL A 44 3.20 -36.82 15.45
C VAL A 44 4.01 -36.96 16.75
N VAL A 45 3.59 -37.90 17.60
CA VAL A 45 4.28 -38.21 18.86
C VAL A 45 5.49 -39.10 18.57
N LYS A 46 6.67 -38.70 19.04
CA LYS A 46 7.88 -39.51 18.92
C LYS A 46 7.81 -40.74 19.85
N PRO A 47 8.62 -41.79 19.61
CA PRO A 47 8.69 -42.97 20.47
C PRO A 47 8.95 -42.67 21.97
N ASN A 48 9.52 -41.51 22.28
CA ASN A 48 9.77 -41.03 23.64
C ASN A 48 8.54 -40.32 24.29
N GLY A 49 7.34 -40.47 23.74
CA GLY A 49 6.09 -39.92 24.29
C GLY A 49 5.93 -38.39 24.17
N LYS A 50 6.89 -37.68 23.57
CA LYS A 50 6.82 -36.22 23.35
C LYS A 50 6.36 -35.90 21.93
N ALA A 51 5.43 -34.97 21.80
CA ALA A 51 5.01 -34.42 20.52
C ALA A 51 6.19 -33.80 19.77
N LEU A 52 6.21 -33.91 18.44
CA LEU A 52 7.18 -33.25 17.59
C LEU A 52 7.10 -31.73 17.82
N GLN A 53 8.23 -31.08 18.09
CA GLN A 53 8.28 -29.64 18.39
C GLN A 53 8.91 -28.86 17.24
N LEU A 54 8.46 -27.61 17.06
CA LEU A 54 9.07 -26.68 16.12
C LEU A 54 10.33 -26.07 16.76
N GLY A 55 11.48 -26.51 16.27
CA GLY A 55 12.79 -26.02 16.72
C GLY A 55 13.12 -24.64 16.18
N ARG A 56 13.97 -23.89 16.90
CA ARG A 56 14.40 -22.52 16.55
C ARG A 56 14.98 -22.39 15.14
N ARG A 57 15.73 -23.39 14.67
CA ARG A 57 16.31 -23.39 13.32
C ARG A 57 15.25 -23.47 12.22
N VAL A 58 14.18 -24.21 12.47
CA VAL A 58 13.08 -24.35 11.51
C VAL A 58 12.22 -23.09 11.56
N ALA A 59 11.92 -22.57 12.75
CA ALA A 59 11.23 -21.29 12.94
C ALA A 59 11.92 -20.15 12.18
N LEU A 60 13.23 -19.96 12.36
CA LEU A 60 14.00 -18.91 11.67
C LEU A 60 13.93 -19.03 10.14
N ARG A 61 13.97 -20.26 9.62
CA ARG A 61 13.90 -20.49 8.17
C ARG A 61 12.50 -20.25 7.62
N LEU A 62 11.46 -20.58 8.39
CA LEU A 62 10.07 -20.24 8.05
C LEU A 62 9.87 -18.72 8.02
N GLU A 63 10.43 -17.99 9.01
CA GLU A 63 10.41 -16.53 9.06
C GLU A 63 11.07 -15.92 7.82
N GLN A 64 12.31 -16.33 7.51
CA GLN A 64 13.05 -15.85 6.35
C GLN A 64 12.33 -16.15 5.03
N GLY A 65 11.84 -17.37 4.87
CA GLY A 65 11.17 -17.81 3.64
C GLY A 65 9.80 -17.18 3.39
N MET A 66 9.13 -16.75 4.46
CA MET A 66 7.85 -16.03 4.40
C MET A 66 8.01 -14.53 4.61
N ASN A 67 9.25 -14.02 4.57
CA ASN A 67 9.59 -12.62 4.72
C ASN A 67 9.03 -11.98 6.01
N LYS A 68 9.03 -12.73 7.12
CA LYS A 68 8.64 -12.27 8.47
C LYS A 68 9.87 -11.78 9.26
N PRO A 69 9.70 -10.84 10.20
CA PRO A 69 10.80 -10.38 11.04
C PRO A 69 11.33 -11.52 11.94
N ALA A 70 12.60 -11.43 12.34
CA ALA A 70 13.22 -12.44 13.19
C ALA A 70 12.50 -12.53 14.55
N GLY A 71 12.15 -13.75 14.97
CA GLY A 71 11.42 -13.99 16.21
C GLY A 71 9.90 -13.86 16.10
N TRP A 72 9.36 -13.58 14.90
CA TRP A 72 7.92 -13.58 14.64
C TRP A 72 7.24 -14.88 15.08
N MET A 73 7.88 -16.04 14.88
CA MET A 73 7.31 -17.32 15.29
C MET A 73 7.17 -17.48 16.81
N ASP A 74 7.82 -16.64 17.61
CA ASP A 74 7.84 -16.69 19.08
C ASP A 74 6.85 -15.71 19.74
N ILE A 75 6.13 -14.91 18.93
CA ILE A 75 5.19 -13.88 19.37
C ILE A 75 3.75 -14.37 19.15
N ASP A 76 2.84 -14.12 20.10
CA ASP A 76 1.43 -14.51 19.95
C ASP A 76 0.69 -13.57 18.99
N HIS A 77 0.39 -14.07 17.79
CA HIS A 77 -0.33 -13.34 16.74
C HIS A 77 -1.84 -13.65 16.72
N ALA A 78 -2.38 -14.40 17.70
CA ALA A 78 -3.81 -14.75 17.74
C ALA A 78 -4.73 -13.54 17.96
N SER A 79 -4.17 -12.37 18.31
CA SER A 79 -4.88 -11.10 18.49
C SER A 79 -4.42 -10.00 17.53
N GLU A 80 -3.44 -10.26 16.66
CA GLU A 80 -3.23 -9.36 15.53
C GLU A 80 -4.46 -9.49 14.64
N PRO A 81 -5.17 -8.39 14.33
CA PRO A 81 -6.16 -8.45 13.28
C PRO A 81 -5.37 -8.83 12.04
N ALA A 82 -5.50 -10.09 11.60
CA ALA A 82 -5.21 -10.48 10.24
C ALA A 82 -5.73 -9.34 9.38
N LEU A 83 -4.87 -8.63 8.64
CA LEU A 83 -5.26 -7.51 7.79
C LEU A 83 -6.51 -7.97 7.07
N ALA A 84 -7.67 -7.56 7.59
CA ALA A 84 -8.93 -7.95 7.04
C ALA A 84 -8.85 -7.35 5.66
N ALA A 85 -8.95 -8.19 4.62
CA ALA A 85 -9.03 -7.70 3.25
C ALA A 85 -10.03 -6.54 3.32
N VAL A 86 -9.52 -5.30 3.19
CA VAL A 86 -10.34 -4.14 3.42
C VAL A 86 -11.30 -4.16 2.26
N ALA A 87 -12.49 -4.69 2.50
CA ALA A 87 -13.56 -4.72 1.54
C ALA A 87 -14.06 -3.29 1.44
N VAL A 88 -13.35 -2.48 0.64
CA VAL A 88 -13.82 -1.16 0.25
C VAL A 88 -14.99 -1.40 -0.71
N SER A 89 -16.20 -1.05 -0.26
CA SER A 89 -17.38 -1.05 -1.12
C SER A 89 -17.12 -0.17 -2.35
N GLY A 90 -17.34 -0.74 -3.55
CA GLY A 90 -17.25 0.00 -4.81
C GLY A 90 -15.90 -0.05 -5.53
N SER A 91 -15.11 -1.13 -5.41
CA SER A 91 -13.82 -1.33 -6.13
C SER A 91 -13.84 -0.81 -7.57
N LEU A 92 -12.90 0.10 -7.88
CA LEU A 92 -12.82 0.79 -9.17
C LEU A 92 -12.16 -0.06 -10.27
N LYS A 93 -11.60 -1.24 -9.94
CA LYS A 93 -10.88 -2.19 -10.84
C LYS A 93 -10.15 -1.52 -12.01
N SER A 94 -8.86 -1.21 -11.83
CA SER A 94 -8.02 -0.72 -12.93
C SER A 94 -7.41 -1.89 -13.71
N THR A 95 -7.67 -1.97 -15.02
CA THR A 95 -7.14 -3.03 -15.90
C THR A 95 -5.74 -2.73 -16.44
N GLY A 96 -5.21 -1.52 -16.19
CA GLY A 96 -3.93 -1.09 -16.76
C GLY A 96 -2.80 -1.00 -15.75
N ASN A 97 -1.59 -0.75 -16.29
CA ASN A 97 -0.36 -0.82 -15.51
C ASN A 97 0.10 0.54 -14.96
N ARG A 98 -0.37 1.65 -15.52
CA ARG A 98 0.16 2.99 -15.22
C ARG A 98 -0.80 3.78 -14.32
N VAL A 99 -0.34 4.12 -13.12
CA VAL A 99 -1.11 4.83 -12.08
C VAL A 99 -0.47 6.20 -11.84
N GLY A 100 -1.29 7.25 -11.90
CA GLY A 100 -0.89 8.59 -11.53
C GLY A 100 -0.91 8.78 -10.01
N VAL A 101 0.10 9.46 -9.46
CA VAL A 101 0.10 9.89 -8.06
C VAL A 101 0.29 11.41 -8.03
N ALA A 102 -0.74 12.12 -7.56
CA ALA A 102 -0.79 13.57 -7.51
C ALA A 102 -0.48 14.06 -6.09
N LEU A 103 0.75 14.51 -5.86
CA LEU A 103 1.25 15.01 -4.58
C LEU A 103 0.91 16.50 -4.45
N THR A 104 0.03 16.87 -3.52
CA THR A 104 -0.53 18.24 -3.51
C THR A 104 -0.41 18.97 -2.18
N SER A 105 0.20 18.34 -1.18
CA SER A 105 0.29 18.83 0.20
C SER A 105 1.61 18.44 0.85
N PRO A 106 2.02 19.09 1.95
CA PRO A 106 3.19 18.66 2.71
C PRO A 106 3.09 17.21 3.21
N GLU A 107 1.90 16.76 3.61
CA GLU A 107 1.68 15.40 4.11
C GLU A 107 1.82 14.34 3.01
N SER A 108 1.88 14.74 1.74
CA SER A 108 2.24 13.86 0.63
C SER A 108 3.65 13.27 0.80
N ALA A 109 4.55 13.90 1.57
CA ALA A 109 5.85 13.33 1.91
C ALA A 109 5.75 12.04 2.75
N VAL A 110 4.65 11.86 3.49
CA VAL A 110 4.37 10.66 4.28
C VAL A 110 3.42 9.74 3.52
N TYR A 111 2.20 10.21 3.25
CA TYR A 111 1.15 9.41 2.61
C TYR A 111 1.48 9.09 1.15
N GLY A 112 1.95 10.08 0.40
CA GLY A 112 2.31 9.90 -1.00
C GLY A 112 3.52 8.98 -1.16
N ALA A 113 4.56 9.14 -0.34
CA ALA A 113 5.71 8.24 -0.35
C ALA A 113 5.31 6.78 -0.06
N ALA A 114 4.41 6.55 0.90
CA ALA A 114 3.89 5.22 1.19
C ALA A 114 3.11 4.65 0.00
N VAL A 115 2.18 5.42 -0.57
CA VAL A 115 1.39 5.00 -1.76
C VAL A 115 2.28 4.68 -2.95
N ILE A 116 3.31 5.49 -3.23
CA ILE A 116 4.27 5.24 -4.31
C ILE A 116 4.98 3.90 -4.09
N ARG A 117 5.50 3.65 -2.88
CA ARG A 117 6.16 2.37 -2.55
C ARG A 117 5.23 1.19 -2.73
N ALA A 118 3.98 1.30 -2.26
CA ALA A 118 2.99 0.23 -2.36
C ALA A 118 2.65 -0.10 -3.83
N LEU A 119 2.44 0.92 -4.66
CA LEU A 119 2.14 0.74 -6.09
C LEU A 119 3.33 0.10 -6.85
N LEU A 120 4.55 0.54 -6.58
CA LEU A 120 5.76 -0.03 -7.18
C LEU A 120 5.95 -1.49 -6.77
N SER A 121 5.77 -1.80 -5.48
CA SER A 121 5.83 -3.18 -4.96
C SER A 121 4.75 -4.08 -5.56
N ALA A 122 3.57 -3.53 -5.87
CA ALA A 122 2.50 -4.21 -6.60
C ALA A 122 2.76 -4.33 -8.12
N GLY A 123 3.96 -3.97 -8.60
CA GLY A 123 4.36 -4.09 -10.00
C GLY A 123 3.78 -3.03 -10.94
N LYS A 124 3.19 -1.95 -10.41
CA LYS A 124 2.63 -0.85 -11.22
C LYS A 124 3.70 0.13 -11.64
N GLN A 125 3.45 0.79 -12.77
CA GLN A 125 4.18 1.96 -13.21
C GLN A 125 3.55 3.21 -12.58
N VAL A 126 4.35 4.03 -11.94
CA VAL A 126 3.93 5.25 -11.28
C VAL A 126 4.28 6.46 -12.15
N CYS A 127 3.32 7.36 -12.31
CA CYS A 127 3.50 8.66 -12.94
C CYS A 127 3.24 9.75 -11.89
N LEU A 128 4.28 10.49 -11.50
CA LEU A 128 4.18 11.51 -10.46
C LEU A 128 3.82 12.87 -11.04
N ALA A 129 2.94 13.58 -10.36
CA ALA A 129 2.77 15.02 -10.52
C ALA A 129 2.75 15.66 -9.14
N PHE A 130 3.34 16.84 -9.01
CA PHE A 130 3.41 17.52 -7.72
C PHE A 130 3.21 19.03 -7.85
N ASN A 131 3.00 19.70 -6.72
CA ASN A 131 3.04 21.15 -6.58
C ASN A 131 4.17 21.58 -5.63
N ASP A 132 4.43 22.87 -5.56
CA ASP A 132 5.49 23.47 -4.73
C ASP A 132 5.37 23.12 -3.23
N ALA A 133 4.16 22.87 -2.74
CA ALA A 133 3.94 22.48 -1.35
C ALA A 133 4.47 21.07 -1.08
N ALA A 134 4.16 20.11 -1.95
CA ALA A 134 4.69 18.76 -1.86
C ALA A 134 6.21 18.75 -2.09
N GLU A 135 6.70 19.47 -3.10
CA GLU A 135 8.13 19.58 -3.41
C GLU A 135 8.96 20.02 -2.20
N ARG A 136 8.57 21.12 -1.56
CA ARG A 136 9.27 21.62 -0.36
C ARG A 136 9.26 20.62 0.80
N ALA A 137 8.17 19.88 0.98
CA ALA A 137 8.08 18.89 2.06
C ALA A 137 8.95 17.65 1.80
N PHE A 138 9.02 17.19 0.55
CA PHE A 138 9.95 16.13 0.16
C PHE A 138 11.41 16.58 0.27
N ALA A 139 11.72 17.83 -0.06
CA ALA A 139 13.07 18.38 0.11
C ALA A 139 13.53 18.32 1.57
N GLN A 140 12.62 18.55 2.53
CA GLN A 140 12.91 18.42 3.98
C GLN A 140 13.22 16.99 4.41
N THR A 141 12.78 15.97 3.66
CA THR A 141 13.14 14.57 3.90
C THR A 141 14.37 14.12 3.10
N GLY A 142 15.04 15.06 2.41
CA GLY A 142 16.24 14.81 1.61
C GLY A 142 15.94 14.32 0.20
N ILE A 143 14.73 14.54 -0.32
CA ILE A 143 14.30 14.10 -1.65
C ILE A 143 13.93 15.32 -2.50
N ALA A 144 14.74 15.63 -3.50
CA ALA A 144 14.41 16.66 -4.50
C ALA A 144 13.45 16.06 -5.54
N LEU A 145 12.18 16.51 -5.58
CA LEU A 145 11.17 15.97 -6.50
C LEU A 145 11.38 16.37 -7.96
N ASP A 146 12.04 17.51 -8.19
CA ASP A 146 12.47 18.03 -9.48
C ASP A 146 13.67 17.26 -10.07
N ASP A 147 14.43 16.55 -9.23
CA ASP A 147 15.47 15.62 -9.67
C ASP A 147 14.91 14.20 -9.83
N ALA A 148 14.55 13.86 -11.07
CA ALA A 148 14.04 12.54 -11.43
C ALA A 148 14.97 11.39 -11.02
N ALA A 149 16.30 11.57 -11.07
CA ALA A 149 17.26 10.53 -10.69
C ALA A 149 17.28 10.33 -9.17
N ALA A 150 17.22 11.41 -8.39
CA ALA A 150 17.14 11.35 -6.93
C ALA A 150 15.87 10.63 -6.47
N VAL A 151 14.71 10.94 -7.05
CA VAL A 151 13.43 10.30 -6.74
C VAL A 151 13.47 8.80 -7.08
N ARG A 152 13.90 8.45 -8.29
CA ARG A 152 14.04 7.05 -8.73
C ARG A 152 14.95 6.25 -7.80
N LYS A 153 16.09 6.84 -7.41
CA LYS A 153 17.01 6.25 -6.43
C LYS A 153 16.35 6.03 -5.08
N HIS A 154 15.61 7.02 -4.56
CA HIS A 154 14.93 6.92 -3.27
C HIS A 154 13.89 5.79 -3.23
N PHE A 155 13.15 5.60 -4.32
CA PHE A 155 12.11 4.58 -4.44
C PHE A 155 12.59 3.25 -5.02
N TYR A 156 13.90 3.09 -5.27
CA TYR A 156 14.49 1.91 -5.92
C TYR A 156 13.80 1.55 -7.25
N ALA A 157 13.42 2.56 -8.02
CA ALA A 157 12.64 2.43 -9.25
C ALA A 157 13.47 2.73 -10.50
N THR A 158 13.20 2.02 -11.57
CA THR A 158 13.72 2.34 -12.91
C THR A 158 12.92 3.47 -13.56
N GLU A 159 13.45 4.04 -14.65
CA GLU A 159 12.73 5.03 -15.47
C GLU A 159 11.40 4.49 -16.03
N ALA A 160 11.34 3.20 -16.37
CA ALA A 160 10.12 2.56 -16.83
C ALA A 160 9.06 2.40 -15.72
N GLN A 161 9.49 2.35 -14.45
CA GLN A 161 8.61 2.18 -13.30
C GLN A 161 8.17 3.51 -12.69
N LEU A 162 9.00 4.55 -12.74
CA LEU A 162 8.69 5.86 -12.16
C LEU A 162 9.02 6.98 -13.16
N SER A 163 7.94 7.61 -13.64
CA SER A 163 7.94 8.73 -14.56
C SER A 163 7.30 9.97 -13.93
N PHE A 164 7.44 11.12 -14.57
CA PHE A 164 6.85 12.38 -14.14
C PHE A 164 5.89 12.88 -15.21
N ALA A 165 4.77 13.46 -14.80
CA ALA A 165 3.84 14.13 -15.69
C ALA A 165 4.24 15.60 -15.83
N ASP A 166 4.14 16.08 -17.06
CA ASP A 166 4.28 17.48 -17.43
C ASP A 166 2.91 18.06 -17.81
N GLU A 167 2.94 19.28 -18.34
CA GLU A 167 1.76 19.97 -18.88
C GLU A 167 1.14 19.30 -20.12
N HIS A 168 1.85 18.36 -20.75
CA HIS A 168 1.44 17.64 -21.96
C HIS A 168 0.87 16.25 -21.68
N LEU A 169 0.60 15.90 -20.42
CA LEU A 169 -0.02 14.63 -20.06
C LEU A 169 -1.30 14.40 -20.88
N SER A 170 -1.31 13.31 -21.66
CA SER A 170 -2.44 12.91 -22.49
C SER A 170 -3.62 12.41 -21.62
N PRO A 171 -4.89 12.74 -21.97
CA PRO A 171 -6.06 12.35 -21.20
C PRO A 171 -6.17 10.84 -20.92
N PHE A 172 -5.65 9.99 -21.81
CA PHE A 172 -5.72 8.54 -21.69
C PHE A 172 -4.41 7.88 -21.25
N ALA A 173 -3.41 8.66 -20.84
CA ALA A 173 -2.09 8.15 -20.48
C ALA A 173 -2.08 7.32 -19.18
N LEU A 174 -3.09 7.51 -18.33
CA LEU A 174 -3.17 6.91 -17.00
C LEU A 174 -4.40 6.01 -16.89
N ASN A 175 -4.26 4.91 -16.15
CA ASN A 175 -5.33 3.95 -15.92
C ASN A 175 -6.06 4.19 -14.60
N ALA A 176 -5.41 4.86 -13.65
CA ALA A 176 -5.98 5.30 -12.39
C ALA A 176 -5.18 6.49 -11.86
N VAL A 177 -5.77 7.30 -10.98
CA VAL A 177 -5.08 8.37 -10.25
C VAL A 177 -5.36 8.28 -8.76
N VAL A 178 -4.33 8.48 -7.96
CA VAL A 178 -4.42 8.59 -6.50
C VAL A 178 -3.94 9.98 -6.09
N VAL A 179 -4.74 10.69 -5.29
CA VAL A 179 -4.40 11.99 -4.73
C VAL A 179 -4.25 11.84 -3.21
N PRO A 180 -3.06 11.43 -2.72
CA PRO A 180 -2.83 11.22 -1.30
C PRO A 180 -2.82 12.56 -0.54
N ALA A 181 -3.48 12.58 0.63
CA ALA A 181 -3.50 13.69 1.57
C ALA A 181 -3.87 15.07 0.96
N ALA A 182 -4.87 15.10 0.07
CA ALA A 182 -5.33 16.31 -0.58
C ALA A 182 -5.94 17.30 0.44
N ARG A 183 -5.50 18.56 0.39
CA ARG A 183 -6.06 19.65 1.23
C ARG A 183 -7.04 20.51 0.44
N GLY A 184 -7.78 21.37 1.14
CA GLY A 184 -8.90 22.14 0.60
C GLY A 184 -8.63 22.87 -0.72
N GLY A 185 -7.46 23.51 -0.86
CA GLY A 185 -7.09 24.21 -2.10
C GLY A 185 -6.98 23.26 -3.30
N SER A 186 -6.30 22.13 -3.14
CA SER A 186 -6.16 21.10 -4.18
C SER A 186 -7.50 20.44 -4.52
N LEU A 187 -8.33 20.18 -3.50
CA LEU A 187 -9.69 19.65 -3.69
C LEU A 187 -10.54 20.63 -4.50
N ALA A 188 -10.44 21.94 -4.22
CA ALA A 188 -11.16 22.97 -4.96
C ALA A 188 -10.71 23.02 -6.42
N LEU A 189 -9.40 22.98 -6.69
CA LEU A 189 -8.88 22.97 -8.06
C LEU A 189 -9.42 21.76 -8.85
N ILE A 190 -9.34 20.56 -8.28
CA ILE A 190 -9.79 19.34 -8.96
C ILE A 190 -11.31 19.34 -9.16
N ALA A 191 -12.08 19.68 -8.12
CA ALA A 191 -13.55 19.67 -8.16
C ALA A 191 -14.12 20.61 -9.24
N ASN A 192 -13.46 21.75 -9.46
CA ASN A 192 -13.87 22.77 -10.41
C ASN A 192 -13.16 22.67 -11.77
N GLY A 193 -12.40 21.60 -12.03
CA GLY A 193 -11.69 21.40 -13.30
C GLY A 193 -10.58 22.42 -13.56
N ALA A 194 -10.02 23.04 -12.53
CA ALA A 194 -8.97 24.03 -12.66
C ALA A 194 -7.59 23.35 -12.76
N THR A 195 -7.04 23.29 -13.97
CA THR A 195 -5.81 22.56 -14.30
C THR A 195 -4.53 23.40 -14.15
N GLN A 196 -4.48 24.32 -13.18
CA GLN A 196 -3.34 25.23 -12.98
C GLN A 196 -2.11 24.58 -12.35
N SER A 197 -2.23 23.33 -11.87
CA SER A 197 -1.08 22.52 -11.43
C SER A 197 -1.07 21.16 -12.15
N PRO A 198 0.11 20.58 -12.43
CA PRO A 198 0.22 19.26 -13.05
C PRO A 198 -0.54 18.19 -12.26
N ALA A 199 -0.51 18.28 -10.93
CA ALA A 199 -1.20 17.35 -10.04
C ALA A 199 -2.73 17.47 -10.13
N ALA A 200 -3.27 18.70 -10.19
CA ALA A 200 -4.71 18.89 -10.40
C ALA A 200 -5.15 18.45 -11.80
N ARG A 201 -4.37 18.79 -12.83
CA ARG A 201 -4.61 18.36 -14.21
C ARG A 201 -4.65 16.84 -14.34
N MET A 202 -3.71 16.13 -13.70
CA MET A 202 -3.68 14.67 -13.69
C MET A 202 -4.99 14.07 -13.16
N ALA A 203 -5.48 14.58 -12.03
CA ALA A 203 -6.72 14.10 -11.42
C ALA A 203 -7.96 14.47 -12.25
N GLU A 204 -8.01 15.70 -12.78
CA GLU A 204 -9.11 16.16 -13.64
C GLU A 204 -9.22 15.31 -14.91
N LEU A 205 -8.11 15.06 -15.61
CA LEU A 205 -8.11 14.23 -16.82
C LEU A 205 -8.63 12.81 -16.54
N ALA A 206 -8.27 12.24 -15.40
CA ALA A 206 -8.77 10.93 -14.98
C ALA A 206 -10.28 10.95 -14.68
N LEU A 207 -10.79 11.99 -14.01
CA LEU A 207 -12.23 12.17 -13.78
C LEU A 207 -12.99 12.36 -15.10
N ALA A 208 -12.48 13.20 -16.00
CA ALA A 208 -13.08 13.48 -17.31
C ALA A 208 -13.15 12.22 -18.19
N THR A 209 -12.11 11.38 -18.14
CA THR A 209 -12.04 10.12 -18.91
C THR A 209 -12.62 8.91 -18.17
N LYS A 210 -13.32 9.14 -17.04
CA LYS A 210 -13.97 8.10 -16.22
C LYS A 210 -13.00 6.99 -15.81
N ARG A 211 -11.75 7.36 -15.53
CA ARG A 211 -10.78 6.47 -14.92
C ARG A 211 -10.97 6.42 -13.41
N PRO A 212 -10.60 5.30 -12.77
CA PRO A 212 -10.50 5.20 -11.32
C PRO A 212 -9.74 6.38 -10.71
N VAL A 213 -10.39 7.11 -9.80
CA VAL A 213 -9.75 8.18 -9.02
C VAL A 213 -10.01 7.95 -7.54
N VAL A 214 -8.93 7.86 -6.75
CA VAL A 214 -9.00 7.82 -5.28
C VAL A 214 -8.42 9.13 -4.75
N ILE A 215 -9.22 9.86 -3.97
CA ILE A 215 -8.82 11.12 -3.34
C ILE A 215 -8.84 10.91 -1.83
N ALA A 216 -7.70 11.15 -1.19
CA ALA A 216 -7.59 11.02 0.26
C ALA A 216 -7.54 12.41 0.91
N PRO A 217 -8.69 13.03 1.26
CA PRO A 217 -8.69 14.35 1.87
C PRO A 217 -8.03 14.32 3.26
N CYS A 218 -7.27 15.36 3.57
CA CYS A 218 -6.47 15.49 4.79
C CYS A 218 -6.78 16.84 5.46
N GLU A 219 -7.80 16.86 6.32
CA GLU A 219 -8.23 18.05 7.06
C GLU A 219 -8.69 17.64 8.46
N ALA A 220 -8.35 18.43 9.48
CA ALA A 220 -8.87 18.21 10.84
C ALA A 220 -10.30 18.77 11.01
N VAL A 221 -10.61 19.85 10.30
CA VAL A 221 -11.90 20.54 10.33
C VAL A 221 -12.29 20.89 8.89
N LEU A 222 -13.56 20.66 8.53
CA LEU A 222 -14.07 20.91 7.19
C LEU A 222 -15.02 22.11 7.18
N SER A 223 -14.75 23.05 6.28
CA SER A 223 -15.66 24.11 5.90
C SER A 223 -16.77 23.61 4.96
N ALA A 224 -17.87 24.37 4.86
CA ALA A 224 -18.94 24.09 3.91
C ALA A 224 -18.43 24.03 2.45
N ALA A 225 -17.49 24.90 2.08
CA ALA A 225 -16.88 24.90 0.76
C ALA A 225 -16.11 23.59 0.48
N GLN A 226 -15.33 23.10 1.45
CA GLN A 226 -14.61 21.82 1.31
C GLN A 226 -15.59 20.65 1.21
N LEU A 227 -16.65 20.62 2.02
CA LEU A 227 -17.69 19.57 1.93
C LEU A 227 -18.38 19.57 0.56
N HIS A 228 -18.69 20.75 0.02
CA HIS A 228 -19.27 20.86 -1.32
C HIS A 228 -18.31 20.35 -2.40
N ASN A 229 -17.01 20.69 -2.31
CA ASN A 229 -16.01 20.17 -3.23
C ASN A 229 -15.92 18.63 -3.16
N LEU A 230 -15.95 18.04 -1.96
CA LEU A 230 -15.93 16.59 -1.78
C LEU A 230 -17.19 15.93 -2.35
N GLN A 231 -18.36 16.55 -2.19
CA GLN A 231 -19.61 16.09 -2.81
C GLN A 231 -19.48 16.11 -4.34
N THR A 232 -18.97 17.20 -4.91
CA THR A 232 -18.75 17.33 -6.37
C THR A 232 -17.81 16.25 -6.89
N LEU A 233 -16.67 16.01 -6.22
CA LEU A 233 -15.72 14.97 -6.59
C LEU A 233 -16.33 13.57 -6.51
N SER A 234 -17.07 13.28 -5.43
CA SER A 234 -17.79 12.02 -5.27
C SER A 234 -18.82 11.82 -6.39
N ALA A 235 -19.60 12.86 -6.72
CA ALA A 235 -20.58 12.83 -7.81
C ALA A 235 -19.94 12.63 -9.20
N GLN A 236 -18.69 13.07 -9.38
CA GLN A 236 -17.92 12.81 -10.61
C GLN A 236 -17.39 11.36 -10.71
N GLY A 237 -17.46 10.59 -9.63
CA GLY A 237 -17.02 9.19 -9.55
C GLY A 237 -15.72 8.96 -8.78
N ALA A 238 -15.20 9.99 -8.09
CA ALA A 238 -14.04 9.81 -7.22
C ALA A 238 -14.41 9.03 -5.96
N VAL A 239 -13.53 8.14 -5.53
CA VAL A 239 -13.61 7.52 -4.20
C VAL A 239 -12.94 8.44 -3.20
N ILE A 240 -13.70 8.87 -2.20
CA ILE A 240 -13.21 9.76 -1.14
C ILE A 240 -12.79 8.90 0.06
N LEU A 241 -11.50 8.90 0.39
CA LEU A 241 -10.89 8.09 1.44
C LEU A 241 -10.10 8.95 2.45
N PRO A 242 -10.78 9.56 3.44
CA PRO A 242 -10.15 10.53 4.33
C PRO A 242 -8.95 9.97 5.11
N VAL A 243 -7.94 10.82 5.34
CA VAL A 243 -6.78 10.54 6.18
C VAL A 243 -6.60 11.62 7.23
N SER A 244 -5.90 11.30 8.31
CA SER A 244 -5.66 12.25 9.40
C SER A 244 -4.65 13.34 9.03
N ALA A 245 -4.89 14.55 9.51
CA ALA A 245 -3.95 15.67 9.41
C ALA A 245 -2.64 15.46 10.20
N ALA A 246 -2.63 14.55 11.19
CA ALA A 246 -1.44 14.30 12.01
C ALA A 246 -0.35 13.47 11.28
N ALA A 247 -0.69 12.83 10.15
CA ALA A 247 0.21 12.05 9.30
C ALA A 247 1.13 11.07 10.06
N SER A 248 0.65 9.84 10.30
CA SER A 248 1.46 8.75 10.87
C SER A 248 1.79 7.65 9.85
N ALA A 249 2.85 6.88 10.10
CA ALA A 249 3.23 5.73 9.28
C ALA A 249 2.13 4.66 9.25
N GLU A 250 1.50 4.37 10.39
CA GLU A 250 0.39 3.42 10.51
C GLU A 250 -0.82 3.85 9.65
N GLN A 251 -1.16 5.13 9.67
CA GLN A 251 -2.24 5.65 8.83
C GLN A 251 -1.87 5.64 7.35
N ALA A 252 -0.59 5.83 7.02
CA ALA A 252 -0.11 5.74 5.65
C ALA A 252 -0.20 4.30 5.14
N GLU A 253 0.17 3.30 5.95
CA GLU A 253 0.01 1.89 5.63
C GLU A 253 -1.46 1.52 5.43
N PHE A 254 -2.35 1.98 6.32
CA PHE A 254 -3.79 1.80 6.16
C PHE A 254 -4.31 2.43 4.86
N LEU A 255 -3.90 3.66 4.54
CA LEU A 255 -4.24 4.31 3.27
C LEU A 255 -3.77 3.45 2.09
N THR A 256 -2.53 2.95 2.12
CA THR A 256 -2.00 2.14 1.02
C THR A 256 -2.79 0.86 0.80
N THR A 257 -3.18 0.18 1.88
CA THR A 257 -4.00 -1.03 1.84
C THR A 257 -5.34 -0.75 1.15
N CYS A 258 -6.01 0.32 1.58
CA CYS A 258 -7.29 0.75 0.98
C CYS A 258 -7.13 1.14 -0.49
N VAL A 259 -6.06 1.86 -0.86
CA VAL A 259 -5.78 2.25 -2.25
C VAL A 259 -5.56 1.01 -3.12
N LEU A 260 -4.74 0.06 -2.69
CA LEU A 260 -4.49 -1.18 -3.42
C LEU A 260 -5.79 -1.97 -3.61
N ALA A 261 -6.56 -2.16 -2.53
CA ALA A 261 -7.86 -2.83 -2.59
C ALA A 261 -8.81 -2.14 -3.59
N GLN A 262 -8.83 -0.80 -3.58
CA GLN A 262 -9.71 -0.05 -4.46
C GLN A 262 -9.33 -0.10 -5.92
N LEU A 263 -8.04 -0.28 -6.22
CA LEU A 263 -7.53 -0.52 -7.56
C LEU A 263 -7.62 -2.01 -7.97
N GLY A 264 -8.02 -2.90 -7.07
CA GLY A 264 -8.11 -4.34 -7.30
C GLY A 264 -6.76 -5.05 -7.27
N LEU A 265 -5.82 -4.53 -6.47
CA LEU A 265 -4.48 -5.08 -6.26
C LEU A 265 -4.42 -5.79 -4.90
N GLN A 266 -3.76 -6.95 -4.85
CA GLN A 266 -3.54 -7.75 -3.65
C GLN A 266 -2.05 -7.76 -3.28
#